data_AF-A0A256WAM0-F1
#
_entry.id   AF-A0A256WAM0-F1
#
_cell.length_a   1.000
_cell.length_b   1.000
_cell.length_c   1.000
_cell.angle_alpha   90.00
_cell.angle_beta   90.00
_cell.angle_gamma   90.00
#
_symmetry.space_group_name_H-M   'P 1'
#
loop_
_entity.id
_entity.type
_entity.pdbx_description
1 polymer ?
#
loop_
_entity_poly.entity_id
_entity_poly.type
_entity_poly.pdbx_seq_one_letter_code
_entity_poly.pdbx_strand_id
1 'polypeptide(L)'
;MKKFTFIFTIIILGLVTMAQTPQGINYQAVARNVDGGPIINQDISVKISILAQSASGDVVYSEAHSVTTNNMGLFRLEIGNPGLVLTGTFEDIPWGVADYFIKLELDENSGTNYQLMGVSQLLSVPYSLNSGSLTLTDENGNAHNVSVDTSGNLFATIIWKCGLPITDNRDGQTYETVQIDEQCWMADNLAYLPTVSPSSQGNNTNPYYYVFNYQGTNVAVAKATDNYQNYGALYNWPASLVACPAGWHLPTDAEWTALTDYLGGTSVAGGKMKSTRTEPDPHPRWYNPNTGATNSSSFSGLPGGGRGIGTNGLFLHLGYYGFFWSSTKDSMIDAWYLLLESDSDDATMSYYTMGFGFSVRCLRD
;
A
#
# COMPACT_ATOMS: atom_id res chain seq x y z
N MET A 1 -18.46 -48.39 -33.52
CA MET A 1 -18.39 -47.23 -34.44
C MET A 1 -19.42 -46.14 -34.14
N LYS A 2 -20.68 -46.44 -33.79
CA LYS A 2 -21.72 -45.41 -33.50
C LYS A 2 -21.46 -44.50 -32.29
N LYS A 3 -20.73 -44.96 -31.26
CA LYS A 3 -20.40 -44.13 -30.07
C LYS A 3 -19.29 -43.11 -30.32
N PHE A 4 -18.41 -43.34 -31.30
CA PHE A 4 -17.31 -42.41 -31.62
C PHE A 4 -17.80 -41.24 -32.49
N THR A 5 -18.80 -41.48 -33.36
CA THR A 5 -19.39 -40.43 -34.19
C THR A 5 -20.18 -39.41 -33.36
N PHE A 6 -20.85 -39.86 -32.29
CA PHE A 6 -21.65 -38.97 -31.42
C PHE A 6 -20.77 -38.01 -30.58
N ILE A 7 -19.58 -38.47 -30.16
CA ILE A 7 -18.63 -37.64 -29.41
C ILE A 7 -17.98 -36.58 -30.33
N PHE A 8 -17.73 -36.93 -31.60
CA PHE A 8 -17.16 -35.98 -32.56
C PHE A 8 -18.17 -34.89 -32.98
N THR A 9 -19.48 -35.19 -33.01
CA THR A 9 -20.52 -34.20 -33.30
C THR A 9 -20.73 -33.19 -32.16
N ILE A 10 -20.53 -33.61 -30.90
CA ILE A 10 -20.64 -32.70 -29.73
C ILE A 10 -19.42 -31.77 -29.62
N ILE A 11 -18.22 -32.23 -30.00
CA ILE A 11 -16.99 -31.41 -29.97
C ILE A 11 -16.99 -30.35 -31.09
N ILE A 12 -17.63 -30.62 -32.23
CA ILE A 12 -17.78 -29.63 -33.33
C ILE A 12 -18.88 -28.59 -33.02
N LEU A 13 -19.90 -28.92 -32.22
CA LEU A 13 -20.91 -27.96 -31.77
C LEU A 13 -20.43 -27.00 -30.67
N GLY A 14 -19.31 -27.29 -30.02
CA GLY A 14 -18.71 -26.47 -28.96
C GLY A 14 -17.77 -25.38 -29.45
N LEU A 15 -17.57 -25.25 -30.77
CA LEU A 15 -16.77 -24.19 -31.37
C LEU A 15 -17.69 -23.16 -32.02
N VAL A 16 -17.44 -21.91 -31.66
CA VAL A 16 -18.06 -20.67 -32.15
C VAL A 16 -19.43 -20.29 -31.55
N THR A 17 -19.52 -20.22 -30.22
CA THR A 17 -20.28 -19.13 -29.60
C THR A 17 -19.30 -18.11 -29.06
N MET A 18 -18.91 -17.16 -29.90
CA MET A 18 -18.31 -15.91 -29.43
C MET A 18 -19.44 -15.14 -28.74
N ALA A 19 -19.56 -15.29 -27.42
CA ALA A 19 -20.33 -14.35 -26.63
C ALA A 19 -19.49 -13.06 -26.56
N GLN A 20 -19.48 -12.28 -27.64
CA GLN A 20 -18.97 -10.92 -27.56
C GLN A 20 -19.97 -10.12 -26.74
N THR A 21 -19.47 -9.38 -25.74
CA THR A 21 -20.26 -8.33 -25.10
C THR A 21 -20.77 -7.40 -26.19
N PRO A 22 -22.06 -7.05 -26.22
CA PRO A 22 -22.56 -6.05 -27.17
C PRO A 22 -21.70 -4.79 -27.08
N GLN A 23 -20.99 -4.47 -28.17
CA GLN A 23 -20.12 -3.30 -28.26
C GLN A 23 -20.96 -2.15 -28.79
N GLY A 24 -21.47 -1.32 -27.87
CA GLY A 24 -22.23 -0.14 -28.24
C GLY A 24 -22.63 0.72 -27.05
N ILE A 25 -22.94 1.98 -27.33
CA ILE A 25 -23.43 2.94 -26.33
C ILE A 25 -24.90 3.20 -26.61
N ASN A 26 -25.76 2.80 -25.67
CA ASN A 26 -27.17 3.17 -25.72
C ASN A 26 -27.33 4.69 -25.64
N TYR A 27 -28.04 5.27 -26.59
CA TYR A 27 -28.28 6.71 -26.67
C TYR A 27 -29.76 7.00 -26.87
N GLN A 28 -30.27 7.97 -26.11
CA GLN A 28 -31.65 8.44 -26.20
C GLN A 28 -31.66 9.96 -26.13
N ALA A 29 -32.36 10.61 -27.05
CA ALA A 29 -32.51 12.06 -27.07
C ALA A 29 -33.86 12.50 -27.63
N VAL A 30 -34.19 13.76 -27.41
CA VAL A 30 -35.37 14.42 -27.99
C VAL A 30 -34.89 15.34 -29.11
N ALA A 31 -35.31 15.07 -30.34
CA ALA A 31 -35.05 15.92 -31.48
C ALA A 31 -35.94 17.17 -31.43
N ARG A 32 -35.32 18.34 -31.64
CA ARG A 32 -36.01 19.63 -31.67
C ARG A 32 -35.66 20.35 -32.98
N ASN A 33 -36.64 21.09 -33.51
CA ASN A 33 -36.45 21.93 -34.68
C ASN A 33 -35.78 23.26 -34.31
N VAL A 34 -35.52 24.09 -35.33
CA VAL A 34 -34.92 25.43 -35.18
C VAL A 34 -35.68 26.38 -34.26
N ASP A 35 -37.00 26.20 -34.11
CA ASP A 35 -37.85 27.00 -33.21
C ASP A 35 -37.87 26.43 -31.77
N GLY A 36 -37.14 25.34 -31.50
CA GLY A 36 -37.05 24.68 -30.21
C GLY A 36 -38.21 23.71 -29.89
N GLY A 37 -39.17 23.55 -30.80
CA GLY A 37 -40.26 22.58 -30.70
C GLY A 37 -39.81 21.15 -31.02
N PRO A 38 -40.45 20.09 -30.48
CA PRO A 38 -40.07 18.71 -30.78
C PRO A 38 -40.41 18.34 -32.23
N ILE A 39 -39.53 17.57 -32.88
CA ILE A 39 -39.78 16.99 -34.20
C ILE A 39 -40.53 15.67 -33.98
N ILE A 40 -41.84 15.63 -34.21
CA ILE A 40 -42.71 14.49 -33.80
C ILE A 40 -43.04 13.53 -34.95
N ASN A 41 -43.02 12.22 -34.68
CA ASN A 41 -43.43 11.16 -35.62
C ASN A 41 -42.82 11.30 -37.03
N GLN A 42 -41.56 11.70 -37.10
CA GLN A 42 -40.87 12.05 -38.34
C GLN A 42 -39.55 11.31 -38.44
N ASP A 43 -39.23 10.87 -39.66
CA ASP A 43 -37.93 10.30 -39.98
C ASP A 43 -36.87 11.39 -40.01
N ILE A 44 -35.81 11.19 -39.25
CA ILE A 44 -34.65 12.08 -39.15
C ILE A 44 -33.37 11.28 -39.35
N SER A 45 -32.31 11.96 -39.78
CA SER A 45 -30.98 11.38 -39.84
C SER A 45 -30.10 11.99 -38.76
N VAL A 46 -29.47 11.16 -37.94
CA VAL A 46 -28.57 11.58 -36.86
C VAL A 46 -27.17 11.08 -37.19
N LYS A 47 -26.20 11.99 -37.22
CA LYS A 47 -24.79 11.67 -37.34
C LYS A 47 -24.11 11.84 -36.00
N ILE A 48 -23.32 10.85 -35.63
CA ILE A 48 -22.57 10.80 -34.38
C ILE A 48 -21.09 10.73 -34.73
N SER A 49 -20.28 11.55 -34.07
CA SER A 49 -18.83 11.50 -34.18
C SER A 49 -18.19 11.45 -32.79
N ILE A 50 -17.17 10.62 -32.65
CA ILE A 50 -16.31 10.58 -31.47
C ILE A 50 -15.05 11.38 -31.79
N LEU A 51 -14.79 12.41 -30.99
CA LEU A 51 -13.63 13.28 -31.09
C LEU A 51 -12.63 12.94 -29.99
N ALA A 52 -11.34 12.95 -30.29
CA ALA A 52 -10.28 12.69 -29.30
C ALA A 52 -9.72 13.99 -28.70
N GLN A 53 -9.30 13.94 -27.44
CA GLN A 53 -8.57 14.96 -26.66
C GLN A 53 -9.33 16.25 -26.33
N SER A 54 -10.22 16.74 -27.20
CA SER A 54 -10.98 17.97 -26.95
C SER A 54 -12.29 18.02 -27.74
N ALA A 55 -13.18 18.96 -27.38
CA ALA A 55 -14.45 19.20 -28.08
C ALA A 55 -14.28 19.67 -29.54
N SER A 56 -13.06 20.04 -29.95
CA SER A 56 -12.70 20.40 -31.32
C SER A 56 -11.59 19.50 -31.88
N GLY A 57 -11.36 18.34 -31.27
CA GLY A 57 -10.31 17.41 -31.68
C GLY A 57 -10.65 16.64 -32.94
N ASP A 58 -9.75 15.73 -33.33
CA ASP A 58 -9.92 14.92 -34.53
C ASP A 58 -11.03 13.88 -34.35
N VAL A 59 -11.81 13.66 -35.41
CA VAL A 59 -12.82 12.59 -35.46
C VAL A 59 -12.11 11.25 -35.59
N VAL A 60 -12.17 10.43 -34.55
CA VAL A 60 -11.61 9.07 -34.55
C VAL A 60 -12.62 8.02 -35.02
N TYR A 61 -13.90 8.31 -34.89
CA TYR A 61 -14.99 7.47 -35.37
C TYR A 61 -16.22 8.31 -35.71
N SER A 62 -16.96 7.94 -36.75
CA SER A 62 -18.29 8.50 -37.00
C SER A 62 -19.21 7.54 -37.73
N GLU A 63 -20.52 7.70 -37.48
CA GLU A 63 -21.59 6.90 -38.07
C GLU A 63 -22.86 7.75 -38.24
N ALA A 64 -23.77 7.28 -39.10
CA ALA A 64 -25.08 7.87 -39.34
C ALA A 64 -26.20 6.86 -39.08
N HIS A 65 -27.32 7.36 -38.55
CA HIS A 65 -28.50 6.59 -38.19
C HIS A 65 -29.74 7.24 -38.78
N SER A 66 -30.60 6.45 -39.44
CA SER A 66 -31.95 6.88 -39.80
C SER A 66 -32.92 6.38 -38.73
N VAL A 67 -33.57 7.30 -38.03
CA VAL A 67 -34.48 6.99 -36.91
C VAL A 67 -35.79 7.76 -37.05
N THR A 68 -36.88 7.16 -36.57
CA THR A 68 -38.19 7.83 -36.49
C THR A 68 -38.41 8.32 -35.07
N THR A 69 -38.72 9.61 -34.89
CA THR A 69 -39.09 10.15 -33.58
C THR A 69 -40.50 9.72 -33.17
N ASN A 70 -40.80 9.71 -31.87
CA ASN A 70 -42.17 9.49 -31.39
C ASN A 70 -42.96 10.81 -31.24
N ASN A 71 -44.15 10.73 -30.64
CA ASN A 71 -45.03 11.88 -30.39
C ASN A 71 -44.47 12.93 -29.41
N MET A 72 -43.34 12.67 -28.76
CA MET A 72 -42.61 13.60 -27.90
C MET A 72 -41.30 14.09 -28.54
N GLY A 73 -41.01 13.67 -29.76
CA GLY A 73 -39.72 13.90 -30.43
C GLY A 73 -38.59 13.00 -29.96
N LEU A 74 -38.88 11.99 -29.13
CA LEU A 74 -37.88 11.06 -28.60
C LEU A 74 -37.47 10.05 -29.67
N PHE A 75 -36.18 9.78 -29.77
CA PHE A 75 -35.61 8.66 -30.53
C PHE A 75 -34.59 7.90 -29.68
N ARG A 76 -34.29 6.67 -30.10
CA ARG A 76 -33.28 5.79 -29.48
C ARG A 76 -32.38 5.24 -30.58
N LEU A 77 -31.10 5.12 -30.28
CA LEU A 77 -30.13 4.44 -31.13
C LEU A 77 -29.04 3.81 -30.24
N GLU A 78 -28.25 2.94 -30.84
CA GLU A 78 -27.06 2.36 -30.21
C GLU A 78 -25.85 2.76 -31.06
N ILE A 79 -24.94 3.51 -30.43
CA ILE A 79 -23.72 4.01 -31.07
C ILE A 79 -22.75 2.84 -31.19
N GLY A 80 -22.19 2.62 -32.38
CA GLY A 80 -21.28 1.52 -32.67
C GLY A 80 -21.97 0.28 -33.24
N ASN A 81 -23.29 0.13 -33.09
CA ASN A 81 -24.05 -1.03 -33.60
C ASN A 81 -25.60 -0.87 -33.47
N PRO A 82 -26.43 -1.01 -34.51
CA PRO A 82 -26.14 -0.92 -35.94
C PRO A 82 -26.27 0.54 -36.44
N GLY A 83 -25.25 1.04 -37.10
CA GLY A 83 -25.26 2.34 -37.78
C GLY A 83 -24.46 2.29 -39.10
N LEU A 84 -24.69 3.26 -39.99
CA LEU A 84 -23.88 3.42 -41.19
C LEU A 84 -22.55 4.07 -40.82
N VAL A 85 -21.50 3.27 -40.69
CA VAL A 85 -20.14 3.76 -40.39
C VAL A 85 -19.64 4.65 -41.53
N LEU A 86 -19.17 5.85 -41.18
CA LEU A 86 -18.62 6.84 -42.10
C LEU A 86 -17.10 6.97 -41.98
N THR A 87 -16.55 6.80 -40.77
CA THR A 87 -15.10 6.90 -40.50
C THR A 87 -14.72 6.04 -39.31
N GLY A 88 -13.56 5.39 -39.37
CA GLY A 88 -12.99 4.60 -38.28
C GLY A 88 -13.72 3.28 -38.02
N THR A 89 -13.25 2.56 -37.00
CA THR A 89 -13.89 1.36 -36.45
C THR A 89 -14.20 1.62 -34.99
N PHE A 90 -15.42 1.33 -34.53
CA PHE A 90 -15.81 1.62 -33.15
C PHE A 90 -14.96 0.82 -32.13
N GLU A 91 -14.61 -0.42 -32.47
CA GLU A 91 -13.79 -1.32 -31.65
C GLU A 91 -12.32 -0.87 -31.53
N ASP A 92 -11.82 -0.12 -32.52
CA ASP A 92 -10.43 0.33 -32.55
C ASP A 92 -10.22 1.63 -31.75
N ILE A 93 -11.28 2.22 -31.20
CA ILE A 93 -11.17 3.42 -30.36
C ILE A 93 -10.47 3.03 -29.05
N PRO A 94 -9.30 3.61 -28.73
CA PRO A 94 -8.55 3.23 -27.53
C PRO A 94 -9.12 3.91 -26.29
N TRP A 95 -10.28 3.43 -25.85
CA TRP A 95 -10.98 3.91 -24.66
C TRP A 95 -10.06 3.88 -23.42
N GLY A 96 -9.98 4.99 -22.69
CA GLY A 96 -9.17 5.11 -21.47
C GLY A 96 -7.75 5.68 -21.65
N VAL A 97 -7.30 5.91 -22.89
CA VAL A 97 -5.99 6.53 -23.17
C VAL A 97 -6.07 8.06 -23.26
N ALA A 98 -7.24 8.60 -23.65
CA ALA A 98 -7.47 10.03 -23.82
C ALA A 98 -8.91 10.39 -23.43
N ASP A 99 -9.16 11.70 -23.27
CA ASP A 99 -10.52 12.22 -23.18
C ASP A 99 -11.22 12.11 -24.54
N TYR A 100 -12.47 11.65 -24.53
CA TYR A 100 -13.30 11.53 -25.74
C TYR A 100 -14.55 12.36 -25.62
N PHE A 101 -15.01 12.90 -26.75
CA PHE A 101 -16.18 13.75 -26.84
C PHE A 101 -17.14 13.20 -27.89
N ILE A 102 -18.45 13.24 -27.59
CA ILE A 102 -19.51 12.91 -28.54
C ILE A 102 -19.99 14.21 -29.20
N LYS A 103 -19.91 14.25 -30.53
CA LYS A 103 -20.47 15.30 -31.38
C LYS A 103 -21.72 14.76 -32.07
N LEU A 104 -22.81 15.52 -31.95
CA LEU A 104 -24.12 15.15 -32.49
C LEU A 104 -24.54 16.14 -33.57
N GLU A 105 -24.92 15.60 -34.73
CA GLU A 105 -25.42 16.37 -35.86
C GLU A 105 -26.74 15.77 -36.38
N LEU A 106 -27.69 16.60 -36.83
CA LEU A 106 -29.06 16.20 -37.20
C LEU A 106 -29.44 16.74 -38.58
N ASP A 107 -30.09 15.92 -39.40
CA ASP A 107 -30.85 16.35 -40.58
C ASP A 107 -32.32 15.99 -40.39
N GLU A 108 -33.16 17.02 -40.29
CA GLU A 108 -34.61 16.88 -40.05
C GLU A 108 -35.35 16.21 -41.22
N ASN A 109 -34.80 16.25 -42.43
CA ASN A 109 -35.43 15.68 -43.63
C ASN A 109 -34.89 14.29 -43.98
N SER A 110 -34.22 13.63 -43.01
CA SER A 110 -33.62 12.30 -43.18
C SER A 110 -32.61 12.23 -44.35
N GLY A 111 -31.92 13.34 -44.63
CA GLY A 111 -30.88 13.44 -45.66
C GLY A 111 -29.45 13.37 -45.11
N THR A 112 -28.53 14.06 -45.79
CA THR A 112 -27.11 14.16 -45.41
C THR A 112 -26.66 15.60 -45.10
N ASN A 113 -27.59 16.54 -44.97
CA ASN A 113 -27.31 17.95 -44.69
C ASN A 113 -27.43 18.21 -43.18
N TYR A 114 -26.44 17.73 -42.43
CA TYR A 114 -26.48 17.74 -40.97
C TYR A 114 -26.19 19.13 -40.37
N GLN A 115 -26.95 19.49 -39.34
CA GLN A 115 -26.71 20.63 -38.47
C GLN A 115 -26.16 20.19 -37.11
N LEU A 116 -25.21 20.93 -36.55
CA LEU A 116 -24.60 20.63 -35.25
C LEU A 116 -25.61 20.87 -34.11
N MET A 117 -25.88 19.84 -33.31
CA MET A 117 -26.74 19.93 -32.13
C MET A 117 -25.94 20.14 -30.83
N GLY A 118 -24.69 19.69 -30.79
CA GLY A 118 -23.80 19.92 -29.65
C GLY A 118 -22.60 18.97 -29.60
N VAL A 119 -21.68 19.28 -28.69
CA VAL A 119 -20.53 18.43 -28.34
C VAL A 119 -20.45 18.32 -26.82
N SER A 120 -20.34 17.11 -26.30
CA SER A 120 -20.16 16.85 -24.86
C SER A 120 -19.07 15.82 -24.61
N GLN A 121 -18.39 15.92 -23.46
CA GLN A 121 -17.39 14.92 -23.06
C GLN A 121 -18.09 13.62 -22.65
N LEU A 122 -17.55 12.48 -23.07
CA LEU A 122 -17.92 11.17 -22.55
C LEU A 122 -17.22 10.96 -21.21
N LEU A 123 -18.01 10.78 -20.15
CA LEU A 123 -17.51 10.46 -18.81
C LEU A 123 -17.71 8.97 -18.52
N SER A 124 -16.91 8.44 -17.59
CA SER A 124 -17.04 7.05 -17.13
C SER A 124 -18.43 6.78 -16.54
N VAL A 125 -19.01 5.62 -16.87
CA VAL A 125 -20.29 5.17 -16.31
C VAL A 125 -20.08 4.52 -14.93
N PRO A 126 -21.11 4.47 -14.05
CA PRO A 126 -20.97 3.87 -12.72
C PRO A 126 -20.44 2.43 -12.71
N TYR A 127 -20.79 1.61 -13.72
CA TYR A 127 -20.30 0.23 -13.82
C TYR A 127 -18.79 0.16 -14.12
N SER A 128 -18.24 1.11 -14.91
CA SER A 128 -16.80 1.22 -15.14
C SER A 128 -16.04 1.87 -13.96
N LEU A 129 -16.72 2.70 -13.17
CA LEU A 129 -16.15 3.26 -11.94
C LEU A 129 -16.04 2.20 -10.83
N ASN A 130 -16.99 1.26 -10.77
CA ASN A 130 -17.00 0.19 -9.76
C ASN A 130 -16.07 -1.00 -10.10
N SER A 131 -15.57 -1.11 -11.34
CA SER A 131 -14.47 -2.02 -11.68
C SER A 131 -13.09 -1.46 -11.29
N GLY A 132 -13.03 -0.28 -10.66
CA GLY A 132 -11.80 0.42 -10.27
C GLY A 132 -11.00 -0.20 -9.13
N SER A 133 -11.44 -1.30 -8.52
CA SER A 133 -10.61 -2.09 -7.61
C SER A 133 -11.19 -3.49 -7.43
N LEU A 134 -10.52 -4.49 -8.00
CA LEU A 134 -10.65 -5.87 -7.57
C LEU A 134 -9.59 -6.11 -6.50
N THR A 135 -10.02 -6.34 -5.25
CA THR A 135 -9.10 -6.75 -4.20
C THR A 135 -8.96 -8.27 -4.22
N LEU A 136 -7.74 -8.76 -4.48
CA LEU A 136 -7.40 -10.18 -4.38
C LEU A 136 -6.65 -10.44 -3.08
N THR A 137 -6.79 -11.63 -2.52
CA THR A 137 -6.02 -12.08 -1.37
C THR A 137 -5.08 -13.21 -1.81
N ASP A 138 -3.79 -13.08 -1.57
CA ASP A 138 -2.82 -14.14 -1.88
C ASP A 138 -2.85 -15.28 -0.84
N GLU A 139 -2.06 -16.32 -1.10
CA GLU A 139 -1.92 -17.50 -0.21
C GLU A 139 -1.39 -17.16 1.19
N ASN A 140 -0.73 -16.01 1.35
CA ASN A 140 -0.23 -15.49 2.62
C ASN A 140 -1.22 -14.52 3.30
N GLY A 141 -2.41 -14.33 2.71
CA GLY A 141 -3.45 -13.45 3.24
C GLY A 141 -3.27 -11.97 2.88
N ASN A 142 -2.32 -11.59 2.02
CA ASN A 142 -2.09 -10.19 1.67
C ASN A 142 -3.11 -9.69 0.65
N ALA A 143 -3.59 -8.48 0.85
CA ALA A 143 -4.54 -7.84 -0.04
C ALA A 143 -3.80 -7.13 -1.17
N HIS A 144 -4.23 -7.37 -2.40
CA HIS A 144 -3.70 -6.78 -3.62
C HIS A 144 -4.82 -5.99 -4.31
N ASN A 145 -4.58 -4.72 -4.58
CA ASN A 145 -5.43 -3.97 -5.50
C ASN A 145 -5.02 -4.28 -6.93
N VAL A 146 -5.93 -4.85 -7.70
CA VAL A 146 -5.73 -5.05 -9.14
C VAL A 146 -6.30 -3.85 -9.89
N SER A 147 -5.47 -3.25 -10.73
CA SER A 147 -5.81 -2.09 -11.53
C SER A 147 -5.27 -2.26 -12.96
N VAL A 148 -5.88 -1.53 -13.89
CA VAL A 148 -5.44 -1.48 -15.29
C VAL A 148 -5.00 -0.06 -15.57
N ASP A 149 -3.80 0.13 -16.14
CA ASP A 149 -3.32 1.46 -16.52
C ASP A 149 -4.03 1.96 -17.78
N THR A 150 -3.79 3.22 -18.15
CA THR A 150 -4.35 3.82 -19.36
C THR A 150 -3.88 3.14 -20.64
N SER A 151 -2.83 2.32 -20.59
CA SER A 151 -2.32 1.53 -21.72
C SER A 151 -2.90 0.11 -21.78
N GLY A 152 -3.81 -0.24 -20.86
CA GLY A 152 -4.39 -1.58 -20.78
C GLY A 152 -3.54 -2.61 -20.03
N ASN A 153 -2.44 -2.20 -19.38
CA ASN A 153 -1.61 -3.13 -18.60
C ASN A 153 -2.24 -3.41 -17.24
N LEU A 154 -2.36 -4.69 -16.90
CA LEU A 154 -2.76 -5.14 -15.58
C LEU A 154 -1.58 -4.98 -14.61
N PHE A 155 -1.80 -4.30 -13.48
CA PHE A 155 -0.85 -4.28 -12.38
C PHE A 155 -1.57 -4.55 -11.05
N ALA A 156 -0.87 -5.22 -10.14
CA ALA A 156 -1.33 -5.48 -8.80
C ALA A 156 -0.44 -4.71 -7.82
N THR A 157 -1.06 -3.90 -6.98
CA THR A 157 -0.36 -3.17 -5.91
C THR A 157 -0.68 -3.84 -4.58
N ILE A 158 0.35 -4.22 -3.84
CA ILE A 158 0.20 -4.70 -2.46
C ILE A 158 -0.39 -3.55 -1.63
N ILE A 159 -1.54 -3.79 -1.01
CA ILE A 159 -2.04 -2.92 0.04
C ILE A 159 -1.22 -3.24 1.27
N TRP A 160 -0.34 -2.32 1.66
CA TRP A 160 0.43 -2.51 2.87
C TRP A 160 -0.54 -2.59 4.07
N LYS A 161 -0.36 -3.64 4.86
CA LYS A 161 -1.03 -3.86 6.14
C LYS A 161 0.03 -4.31 7.13
N CYS A 162 -0.22 -4.10 8.42
CA CYS A 162 0.67 -4.63 9.44
C CYS A 162 0.85 -6.16 9.30
N GLY A 163 2.06 -6.65 9.59
CA GLY A 163 2.48 -8.01 9.31
C GLY A 163 3.26 -8.16 7.99
N LEU A 164 3.24 -7.14 7.13
CA LEU A 164 4.12 -7.05 5.96
C LEU A 164 5.34 -6.18 6.24
N PRO A 165 6.50 -6.50 5.65
CA PRO A 165 7.68 -5.66 5.81
C PRO A 165 7.47 -4.26 5.26
N ILE A 166 8.20 -3.30 5.82
CA ILE A 166 8.32 -1.94 5.31
C ILE A 166 9.76 -1.67 4.88
N THR A 167 9.94 -0.85 3.86
CA THR A 167 11.27 -0.32 3.49
C THR A 167 11.35 1.15 3.90
N ASP A 168 12.35 1.48 4.70
CA ASP A 168 12.65 2.85 5.08
C ASP A 168 13.33 3.59 3.92
N ASN A 169 12.64 4.56 3.33
CA ASN A 169 13.17 5.33 2.21
C ASN A 169 14.41 6.17 2.53
N ARG A 170 14.74 6.36 3.82
CA ARG A 170 15.90 7.17 4.24
C ARG A 170 17.22 6.42 4.05
N ASP A 171 17.21 5.09 4.13
CA ASP A 171 18.43 4.27 4.01
C ASP A 171 18.26 2.94 3.24
N GLY A 172 17.05 2.66 2.75
CA GLY A 172 16.73 1.45 1.99
C GLY A 172 16.64 0.18 2.86
N GLN A 173 16.69 0.30 4.19
CA GLN A 173 16.58 -0.86 5.07
C GLN A 173 15.14 -1.35 5.12
N THR A 174 14.96 -2.66 4.95
CA THR A 174 13.67 -3.32 5.16
C THR A 174 13.58 -3.82 6.60
N TYR A 175 12.41 -3.63 7.22
CA TYR A 175 12.07 -4.07 8.56
C TYR A 175 10.77 -4.88 8.51
N GLU A 176 10.78 -6.04 9.15
CA GLU A 176 9.57 -6.82 9.37
C GLU A 176 8.64 -6.12 10.36
N THR A 177 7.34 -6.36 10.24
CA THR A 177 6.32 -5.80 11.14
C THR A 177 5.40 -6.89 11.67
N VAL A 178 4.75 -6.61 12.79
CA VAL A 178 3.84 -7.54 13.46
C VAL A 178 2.68 -6.78 14.07
N GLN A 179 1.46 -7.27 13.80
CA GLN A 179 0.26 -6.78 14.48
C GLN A 179 0.16 -7.49 15.83
N ILE A 180 0.15 -6.71 16.92
CA ILE A 180 -0.10 -7.21 18.26
C ILE A 180 -1.28 -6.42 18.82
N ASP A 181 -2.41 -7.10 18.94
CA ASP A 181 -3.71 -6.48 19.22
C ASP A 181 -4.04 -5.39 18.19
N GLU A 182 -4.31 -4.16 18.64
CA GLU A 182 -4.58 -2.99 17.77
C GLU A 182 -3.30 -2.28 17.30
N GLN A 183 -2.13 -2.62 17.84
CA GLN A 183 -0.87 -1.92 17.56
C GLN A 183 -0.04 -2.62 16.48
N CYS A 184 0.51 -1.83 15.54
CA CYS A 184 1.48 -2.33 14.57
C CYS A 184 2.92 -2.05 15.02
N TRP A 185 3.69 -3.10 15.30
CA TRP A 185 5.05 -3.01 15.80
C TRP A 185 6.08 -3.39 14.75
N MET A 186 7.26 -2.76 14.77
CA MET A 186 8.43 -3.33 14.10
C MET A 186 8.87 -4.62 14.80
N ALA A 187 8.99 -5.71 14.04
CA ALA A 187 9.51 -7.01 14.49
C ALA A 187 11.04 -7.09 14.43
N ASP A 188 11.69 -6.12 13.79
CA ASP A 188 13.13 -5.86 13.86
C ASP A 188 13.47 -4.65 14.75
N ASN A 189 14.68 -4.64 15.32
CA ASN A 189 15.23 -3.41 15.91
C ASN A 189 15.50 -2.39 14.79
N LEU A 190 15.19 -1.12 15.05
CA LEU A 190 15.55 -0.05 14.12
C LEU A 190 17.09 -0.01 13.96
N ALA A 191 17.54 0.08 12.71
CA ALA A 191 18.96 0.15 12.35
C ALA A 191 19.32 1.45 11.62
N TYR A 192 18.41 2.42 11.57
CA TYR A 192 18.64 3.73 10.96
C TYR A 192 19.87 4.42 11.58
N LEU A 193 20.93 4.62 10.79
CA LEU A 193 22.23 5.09 11.26
C LEU A 193 22.74 6.23 10.35
N PRO A 194 22.24 7.47 10.52
CA PRO A 194 22.65 8.61 9.70
C PRO A 194 24.08 9.09 10.03
N THR A 195 24.48 8.97 11.29
CA THR A 195 25.83 9.20 11.79
C THR A 195 26.17 8.12 12.81
N VAL A 196 27.43 8.01 13.21
CA VAL A 196 27.85 7.12 14.30
C VAL A 196 28.89 7.84 15.15
N SER A 197 28.78 7.67 16.47
CA SER A 197 29.61 8.34 17.45
C SER A 197 30.47 7.35 18.22
N PRO A 198 31.69 7.72 18.61
CA PRO A 198 32.48 6.94 19.56
C PRO A 198 31.68 6.76 20.85
N SER A 199 31.81 5.60 21.47
CA SER A 199 31.04 5.28 22.68
C SER A 199 31.33 6.24 23.82
N SER A 200 32.51 6.86 23.88
CA SER A 200 32.86 7.86 24.91
C SER A 200 32.11 9.18 24.80
N GLN A 201 31.42 9.45 23.67
CA GLN A 201 30.62 10.66 23.47
C GLN A 201 29.15 10.39 23.76
N GLY A 202 28.46 11.36 24.38
CA GLY A 202 27.04 11.26 24.67
C GLY A 202 26.62 12.27 25.72
N ASN A 203 25.39 12.79 25.60
CA ASN A 203 24.77 13.62 26.61
C ASN A 203 23.24 13.48 26.52
N ASN A 204 22.52 14.23 27.36
CA ASN A 204 21.07 14.14 27.49
C ASN A 204 20.30 15.07 26.53
N THR A 205 20.98 15.85 25.67
CA THR A 205 20.37 16.92 24.87
C THR A 205 20.54 16.74 23.37
N ASN A 206 21.71 16.30 22.91
CA ASN A 206 22.02 16.15 21.51
C ASN A 206 21.81 14.70 21.07
N PRO A 207 21.39 14.45 19.83
CA PRO A 207 21.24 13.08 19.31
C PRO A 207 22.61 12.43 19.07
N TYR A 208 22.78 11.22 19.59
CA TYR A 208 23.94 10.35 19.37
C TYR A 208 23.49 8.94 19.00
N TYR A 209 24.23 8.35 18.07
CA TYR A 209 23.99 7.02 17.52
C TYR A 209 25.23 6.17 17.72
N TYR A 210 25.05 4.92 18.11
CA TYR A 210 26.14 4.00 18.42
C TYR A 210 25.90 2.64 17.76
N VAL A 211 27.01 1.93 17.57
CA VAL A 211 27.00 0.51 17.23
C VAL A 211 27.78 -0.22 18.30
N PHE A 212 27.23 -1.31 18.82
CA PHE A 212 27.84 -2.03 19.95
C PHE A 212 29.30 -2.43 19.63
N ASN A 213 30.23 -2.13 20.53
CA ASN A 213 31.69 -2.31 20.37
C ASN A 213 32.36 -1.54 19.22
N TYR A 214 31.68 -0.61 18.56
CA TYR A 214 32.28 0.27 17.57
C TYR A 214 32.66 1.62 18.19
N GLN A 215 33.87 2.10 17.89
CA GLN A 215 34.43 3.33 18.49
C GLN A 215 34.73 4.44 17.47
N GLY A 216 34.49 4.18 16.18
CA GLY A 216 34.79 5.14 15.11
C GLY A 216 33.63 6.09 14.81
N THR A 217 33.79 6.83 13.71
CA THR A 217 32.79 7.79 13.20
C THR A 217 32.34 7.48 11.76
N ASN A 218 32.83 6.38 11.17
CA ASN A 218 32.51 6.03 9.78
C ASN A 218 31.31 5.09 9.73
N VAL A 219 30.19 5.59 9.21
CA VAL A 219 28.92 4.84 9.10
C VAL A 219 29.08 3.57 8.28
N ALA A 220 29.75 3.61 7.12
CA ALA A 220 29.90 2.43 6.27
C ALA A 220 30.68 1.31 6.97
N VAL A 221 31.74 1.67 7.71
CA VAL A 221 32.51 0.70 8.51
C VAL A 221 31.67 0.16 9.66
N ALA A 222 30.92 1.02 10.36
CA ALA A 222 30.03 0.59 11.44
C ALA A 222 28.95 -0.39 10.95
N LYS A 223 28.33 -0.09 9.80
CA LYS A 223 27.33 -0.95 9.17
C LYS A 223 27.89 -2.31 8.75
N ALA A 224 29.18 -2.42 8.46
CA ALA A 224 29.83 -3.68 8.10
C ALA A 224 30.19 -4.56 9.31
N THR A 225 30.00 -4.09 10.55
CA THR A 225 30.30 -4.89 11.75
C THR A 225 29.20 -5.91 12.05
N ASP A 226 29.58 -7.07 12.61
CA ASP A 226 28.63 -8.12 13.00
C ASP A 226 27.57 -7.63 13.97
N ASN A 227 27.94 -6.74 14.91
CA ASN A 227 26.99 -6.21 15.88
C ASN A 227 25.91 -5.34 15.23
N TYR A 228 26.26 -4.54 14.23
CA TYR A 228 25.25 -3.78 13.48
C TYR A 228 24.34 -4.72 12.70
N GLN A 229 24.91 -5.69 11.99
CA GLN A 229 24.13 -6.65 11.19
C GLN A 229 23.19 -7.51 12.05
N ASN A 230 23.59 -7.84 13.28
CA ASN A 230 22.82 -8.68 14.18
C ASN A 230 21.80 -7.91 15.04
N TYR A 231 22.12 -6.69 15.46
CA TYR A 231 21.34 -5.97 16.49
C TYR A 231 20.87 -4.57 16.10
N GLY A 232 21.37 -4.04 14.97
CA GLY A 232 21.10 -2.68 14.53
C GLY A 232 21.92 -1.64 15.29
N ALA A 233 21.30 -0.49 15.56
CA ALA A 233 21.94 0.65 16.22
C ALA A 233 21.39 0.85 17.64
N LEU A 234 22.18 1.57 18.45
CA LEU A 234 21.77 2.07 19.75
C LEU A 234 21.66 3.60 19.67
N TYR A 235 20.62 4.13 20.30
CA TYR A 235 20.24 5.54 20.22
C TYR A 235 20.24 6.09 21.63
N ASN A 236 20.80 7.28 21.84
CA ASN A 236 20.40 8.02 23.02
C ASN A 236 18.98 8.56 22.87
N TRP A 237 18.36 8.95 23.99
CA TRP A 237 16.95 9.32 23.98
C TRP A 237 16.63 10.52 23.05
N PRO A 238 17.46 11.58 22.98
CA PRO A 238 17.28 12.62 21.95
C PRO A 238 17.31 12.09 20.51
N ALA A 239 18.14 11.08 20.20
CA ALA A 239 18.17 10.47 18.88
C ALA A 239 16.94 9.57 18.63
N SER A 240 16.48 8.82 19.65
CA SER A 240 15.35 7.90 19.50
C SER A 240 14.04 8.61 19.15
N LEU A 241 13.82 9.82 19.67
CA LEU A 241 12.62 10.63 19.39
C LEU A 241 12.42 10.99 17.91
N VAL A 242 13.50 10.97 17.11
CA VAL A 242 13.48 11.31 15.68
C VAL A 242 13.94 10.16 14.80
N ALA A 243 14.17 8.99 15.38
CA ALA A 243 14.75 7.85 14.67
C ALA A 243 13.73 7.13 13.79
N CYS A 244 12.46 7.03 14.20
CA CYS A 244 11.44 6.31 13.45
C CYS A 244 11.10 6.96 12.10
N PRO A 245 10.78 6.16 11.06
CA PRO A 245 10.42 6.69 9.75
C PRO A 245 9.04 7.38 9.77
N ALA A 246 8.73 8.14 8.72
CA ALA A 246 7.45 8.85 8.63
C ALA A 246 6.26 7.86 8.74
N GLY A 247 5.25 8.24 9.53
CA GLY A 247 4.10 7.39 9.83
C GLY A 247 4.36 6.34 10.92
N TRP A 248 5.55 6.33 11.52
CA TRP A 248 5.92 5.52 12.68
C TRP A 248 6.47 6.42 13.79
N HIS A 249 6.31 6.02 15.04
CA HIS A 249 6.81 6.76 16.20
C HIS A 249 7.49 5.88 17.22
N LEU A 250 8.22 6.52 18.13
CA LEU A 250 8.79 5.87 19.31
C LEU A 250 7.65 5.66 20.34
N PRO A 251 7.43 4.42 20.82
CA PRO A 251 6.30 4.10 21.69
C PRO A 251 6.35 4.84 23.02
N THR A 252 5.20 5.29 23.49
CA THR A 252 4.97 5.80 24.84
C THR A 252 4.93 4.66 25.86
N ASP A 253 5.04 5.01 27.14
CA ASP A 253 4.84 4.07 28.26
C ASP A 253 3.43 3.49 28.27
N ALA A 254 2.43 4.26 27.88
CA ALA A 254 1.05 3.79 27.73
C ALA A 254 0.93 2.72 26.63
N GLU A 255 1.61 2.90 25.49
CA GLU A 255 1.61 1.92 24.41
C GLU A 255 2.37 0.64 24.78
N TRP A 256 3.49 0.76 25.51
CA TRP A 256 4.16 -0.40 26.10
C TRP A 256 3.27 -1.14 27.10
N THR A 257 2.55 -0.39 27.94
CA THR A 257 1.63 -0.97 28.92
C THR A 257 0.52 -1.75 28.23
N ALA A 258 -0.11 -1.17 27.20
CA ALA A 258 -1.14 -1.84 26.39
C ALA A 258 -0.62 -3.15 25.78
N LEU A 259 0.59 -3.15 25.22
CA LEU A 259 1.25 -4.36 24.72
C LEU A 259 1.41 -5.40 25.82
N THR A 260 1.96 -5.03 26.98
CA THR A 260 2.20 -5.98 28.07
C THR A 260 0.91 -6.52 28.68
N ASP A 261 -0.14 -5.69 28.79
CA ASP A 261 -1.46 -6.09 29.29
C ASP A 261 -2.12 -7.10 28.36
N TYR A 262 -2.09 -6.84 27.03
CA TYR A 262 -2.57 -7.79 26.03
C TYR A 262 -1.84 -9.13 26.12
N LEU A 263 -0.54 -9.11 26.40
CA LEU A 263 0.28 -10.30 26.57
C LEU A 263 0.09 -11.01 27.92
N GLY A 264 -0.85 -10.58 28.75
CA GLY A 264 -1.21 -11.24 30.01
C GLY A 264 -0.55 -10.66 31.24
N GLY A 265 -0.05 -9.42 31.15
CA GLY A 265 0.59 -8.67 32.23
C GLY A 265 2.11 -8.75 32.21
N THR A 266 2.75 -7.79 32.87
CA THR A 266 4.20 -7.60 32.88
C THR A 266 4.97 -8.83 33.33
N SER A 267 4.45 -9.66 34.24
CA SER A 267 5.17 -10.82 34.79
C SER A 267 5.31 -12.01 33.84
N VAL A 268 4.73 -11.95 32.64
CA VAL A 268 4.80 -13.03 31.63
C VAL A 268 5.03 -12.49 30.22
N ALA A 269 4.77 -11.19 30.00
CA ALA A 269 4.88 -10.57 28.69
C ALA A 269 6.30 -10.65 28.13
N GLY A 270 7.33 -10.55 28.97
CA GLY A 270 8.72 -10.57 28.53
C GLY A 270 9.09 -11.90 27.87
N GLY A 271 8.69 -13.03 28.47
CA GLY A 271 8.83 -14.35 27.86
C GLY A 271 8.16 -14.44 26.48
N LYS A 272 6.97 -13.87 26.33
CA LYS A 272 6.25 -13.86 25.04
C LYS A 272 6.87 -12.95 23.98
N MET A 273 7.57 -11.88 24.40
CA MET A 273 8.19 -10.90 23.51
C MET A 273 9.60 -11.28 23.06
N LYS A 274 10.37 -12.00 23.88
CA LYS A 274 11.75 -12.39 23.55
C LYS A 274 11.79 -13.38 22.40
N SER A 275 12.78 -13.24 21.52
CA SER A 275 13.14 -14.30 20.58
C SER A 275 13.58 -15.57 21.32
N THR A 276 13.38 -16.73 20.69
CA THR A 276 13.70 -18.03 21.29
C THR A 276 15.13 -18.50 21.05
N ARG A 277 15.94 -17.71 20.32
CA ARG A 277 17.32 -18.10 19.95
C ARG A 277 18.22 -18.13 21.19
N THR A 278 18.92 -19.24 21.39
CA THR A 278 19.88 -19.46 22.48
C THR A 278 21.12 -20.19 21.95
N GLU A 279 22.10 -20.53 22.80
CA GLU A 279 23.17 -21.46 22.39
C GLU A 279 22.56 -22.75 21.83
N PRO A 280 23.11 -23.33 20.75
CA PRO A 280 24.36 -22.96 20.05
C PRO A 280 24.19 -22.00 18.86
N ASP A 281 23.04 -21.32 18.70
CA ASP A 281 22.82 -20.41 17.58
C ASP A 281 23.87 -19.28 17.57
N PRO A 282 24.29 -18.75 16.41
CA PRO A 282 25.05 -17.50 16.40
C PRO A 282 24.18 -16.35 16.93
N HIS A 283 24.80 -15.23 17.30
CA HIS A 283 24.06 -13.99 17.55
C HIS A 283 23.29 -13.54 16.27
N PRO A 284 22.17 -12.80 16.41
CA PRO A 284 21.55 -12.34 17.65
C PRO A 284 20.82 -13.45 18.41
N ARG A 285 21.12 -13.59 19.71
CA ARG A 285 20.52 -14.61 20.59
C ARG A 285 20.66 -14.23 22.05
N TRP A 286 19.80 -14.81 22.88
CA TRP A 286 19.87 -14.73 24.34
C TRP A 286 20.91 -15.70 24.90
N TYR A 287 21.59 -15.28 25.96
CA TYR A 287 22.33 -16.20 26.80
C TYR A 287 21.37 -17.01 27.67
N ASN A 288 21.82 -18.20 28.08
CA ASN A 288 21.04 -19.05 28.98
C ASN A 288 20.77 -18.30 30.30
N PRO A 289 19.57 -18.46 30.89
CA PRO A 289 18.57 -19.49 30.55
C PRO A 289 17.51 -19.11 29.49
N ASN A 290 17.46 -17.85 29.04
CA ASN A 290 16.34 -17.31 28.25
C ASN A 290 14.95 -17.66 28.84
N THR A 291 14.79 -17.45 30.15
CA THR A 291 13.63 -17.87 30.95
C THR A 291 12.32 -17.47 30.29
N GLY A 292 11.41 -18.43 30.15
CA GLY A 292 10.04 -18.22 29.67
C GLY A 292 9.91 -17.78 28.21
N ALA A 293 11.00 -17.73 27.43
CA ALA A 293 10.95 -17.24 26.06
C ALA A 293 10.16 -18.17 25.13
N THR A 294 9.10 -17.64 24.54
CA THR A 294 8.24 -18.37 23.58
C THR A 294 8.15 -17.66 22.23
N ASN A 295 8.48 -16.37 22.18
CA ASN A 295 8.23 -15.48 21.05
C ASN A 295 6.78 -15.54 20.51
N SER A 296 5.80 -15.89 21.36
CA SER A 296 4.42 -16.12 20.90
C SER A 296 3.72 -14.83 20.44
N SER A 297 4.27 -13.65 20.76
CA SER A 297 3.78 -12.37 20.23
C SER A 297 4.37 -12.01 18.87
N SER A 298 5.38 -12.75 18.39
CA SER A 298 6.19 -12.43 17.21
C SER A 298 6.93 -11.08 17.27
N PHE A 299 6.93 -10.40 18.43
CA PHE A 299 7.70 -9.17 18.67
C PHE A 299 9.21 -9.36 18.44
N SER A 300 9.70 -10.58 18.69
CA SER A 300 11.07 -11.01 18.37
C SER A 300 12.15 -10.13 18.99
N GLY A 301 11.97 -9.78 20.27
CA GLY A 301 12.89 -8.95 21.04
C GLY A 301 14.29 -9.57 21.14
N LEU A 302 15.31 -8.76 20.86
CA LEU A 302 16.72 -9.16 20.82
C LEU A 302 17.52 -8.56 21.99
N PRO A 303 18.50 -9.29 22.55
CA PRO A 303 19.32 -8.81 23.65
C PRO A 303 20.53 -7.99 23.16
N GLY A 304 20.24 -6.84 22.56
CA GLY A 304 21.24 -5.94 21.98
C GLY A 304 22.16 -5.26 22.99
N GLY A 305 21.89 -5.40 24.29
CA GLY A 305 22.59 -4.68 25.35
C GLY A 305 22.37 -3.17 25.24
N GLY A 306 23.28 -2.40 25.84
CA GLY A 306 23.20 -0.94 25.80
C GLY A 306 24.55 -0.26 25.96
N ARG A 307 24.56 1.06 25.76
CA ARG A 307 25.73 1.93 25.98
C ARG A 307 25.50 2.80 27.21
N GLY A 308 26.38 2.73 28.21
CA GLY A 308 26.27 3.53 29.43
C GLY A 308 27.02 4.86 29.38
N ILE A 309 26.56 5.88 30.13
CA ILE A 309 27.21 7.21 30.17
C ILE A 309 28.24 7.37 31.30
N GLY A 310 28.02 6.76 32.47
CA GLY A 310 28.85 6.94 33.67
C GLY A 310 30.17 6.17 33.67
N THR A 311 30.40 5.31 32.68
CA THR A 311 31.58 4.44 32.56
C THR A 311 32.40 4.76 31.31
N ASN A 312 32.54 6.02 30.94
CA ASN A 312 33.23 6.44 29.70
C ASN A 312 32.65 5.79 28.42
N GLY A 313 31.36 5.46 28.41
CA GLY A 313 30.74 4.89 27.22
C GLY A 313 30.73 3.37 27.12
N LEU A 314 30.99 2.61 28.19
CA LEU A 314 31.04 1.15 28.05
C LEU A 314 29.75 0.59 27.46
N PHE A 315 29.94 -0.35 26.53
CA PHE A 315 28.90 -1.22 26.06
C PHE A 315 28.73 -2.38 27.04
N LEU A 316 27.49 -2.68 27.41
CA LEU A 316 27.17 -3.58 28.51
C LEU A 316 26.03 -4.53 28.10
N HIS A 317 26.00 -5.71 28.72
CA HIS A 317 24.86 -6.64 28.73
C HIS A 317 24.40 -7.21 27.37
N LEU A 318 25.26 -7.21 26.34
CA LEU A 318 24.98 -7.94 25.10
C LEU A 318 24.66 -9.40 25.41
N GLY A 319 23.60 -9.94 24.80
CA GLY A 319 23.15 -11.31 25.03
C GLY A 319 22.35 -11.52 26.32
N TYR A 320 22.45 -10.62 27.29
CA TYR A 320 21.71 -10.71 28.56
C TYR A 320 20.45 -9.84 28.56
N TYR A 321 20.53 -8.60 28.05
CA TYR A 321 19.45 -7.62 28.17
C TYR A 321 19.05 -7.02 26.82
N GLY A 322 17.75 -6.84 26.63
CA GLY A 322 17.15 -6.03 25.57
C GLY A 322 16.55 -4.76 26.16
N PHE A 323 17.12 -3.60 25.82
CA PHE A 323 16.64 -2.29 26.26
C PHE A 323 15.95 -1.58 25.10
N PHE A 324 14.73 -1.09 25.32
CA PHE A 324 13.93 -0.39 24.29
C PHE A 324 13.42 0.94 24.82
N TRP A 325 13.81 2.05 24.18
CA TRP A 325 13.37 3.37 24.62
C TRP A 325 11.86 3.55 24.52
N SER A 326 11.30 4.32 25.46
CA SER A 326 10.00 4.97 25.33
C SER A 326 10.17 6.46 24.99
N SER A 327 9.18 7.05 24.31
CA SER A 327 9.07 8.50 24.14
C SER A 327 8.58 9.23 25.39
N THR A 328 8.12 8.50 26.42
CA THR A 328 7.69 9.10 27.67
C THR A 328 8.88 9.49 28.54
N LYS A 329 8.90 10.76 28.94
CA LYS A 329 9.90 11.34 29.82
C LYS A 329 9.47 11.18 31.29
N ASP A 330 10.41 10.86 32.18
CA ASP A 330 10.16 10.75 33.62
C ASP A 330 10.56 12.04 34.36
N SER A 331 11.81 12.46 34.17
CA SER A 331 12.42 13.61 34.86
C SER A 331 13.10 14.54 33.86
N MET A 332 13.70 15.65 34.30
CA MET A 332 14.44 16.53 33.38
C MET A 332 15.57 15.82 32.62
N ILE A 333 16.14 14.76 33.21
CA ILE A 333 17.30 14.03 32.66
C ILE A 333 17.03 12.55 32.37
N ASP A 334 15.88 12.01 32.78
CA ASP A 334 15.55 10.58 32.66
C ASP A 334 14.30 10.34 31.81
N ALA A 335 14.28 9.20 31.13
CA ALA A 335 13.14 8.75 30.32
C ALA A 335 12.88 7.26 30.51
N TRP A 336 11.65 6.85 30.21
CA TRP A 336 11.21 5.47 30.35
C TRP A 336 11.78 4.57 29.26
N TYR A 337 11.96 3.30 29.59
CA TYR A 337 12.35 2.23 28.68
C TYR A 337 11.74 0.91 29.13
N LEU A 338 11.57 -0.01 28.19
CA LEU A 338 11.24 -1.40 28.45
C LEU A 338 12.53 -2.24 28.55
N LEU A 339 12.61 -3.09 29.57
CA LEU A 339 13.66 -4.07 29.79
C LEU A 339 13.13 -5.49 29.61
N LEU A 340 13.85 -6.28 28.84
CA LEU A 340 13.73 -7.73 28.75
C LEU A 340 15.05 -8.39 29.20
N GLU A 341 14.97 -9.40 30.06
CA GLU A 341 16.14 -10.06 30.66
C GLU A 341 16.22 -11.54 30.31
N SER A 342 17.45 -12.08 30.23
CA SER A 342 17.67 -13.49 29.91
C SER A 342 17.19 -14.44 31.00
N ASP A 343 17.17 -14.03 32.26
CA ASP A 343 16.86 -14.86 33.42
C ASP A 343 15.45 -14.63 33.99
N SER A 344 14.68 -13.71 33.43
CA SER A 344 13.29 -13.42 33.78
C SER A 344 12.34 -13.52 32.58
N ASP A 345 11.07 -13.82 32.82
CA ASP A 345 9.96 -13.70 31.87
C ASP A 345 9.20 -12.38 31.99
N ASP A 346 9.65 -11.48 32.86
CA ASP A 346 9.09 -10.14 33.05
C ASP A 346 9.40 -9.21 31.86
N ALA A 347 8.45 -8.34 31.56
CA ALA A 347 8.61 -7.14 30.74
C ALA A 347 8.57 -5.92 31.68
N THR A 348 9.75 -5.41 32.03
CA THR A 348 9.88 -4.41 33.09
C THR A 348 9.99 -3.00 32.51
N MET A 349 9.01 -2.15 32.82
CA MET A 349 9.14 -0.71 32.57
C MET A 349 9.97 -0.05 33.67
N SER A 350 10.96 0.73 33.28
CA SER A 350 11.83 1.48 34.19
C SER A 350 12.26 2.78 33.53
N TYR A 351 12.99 3.63 34.23
CA TYR A 351 13.52 4.88 33.69
C TYR A 351 15.01 5.02 34.00
N TYR A 352 15.72 5.66 33.08
CA TYR A 352 17.14 5.94 33.24
C TYR A 352 17.53 7.20 32.49
N THR A 353 18.75 7.66 32.74
CA THR A 353 19.28 8.88 32.14
C THR A 353 19.31 8.80 30.62
N MET A 354 18.75 9.85 29.99
CA MET A 354 18.52 9.99 28.55
C MET A 354 19.78 9.88 27.67
N GLY A 355 20.97 9.99 28.26
CA GLY A 355 22.25 9.84 27.58
C GLY A 355 22.75 8.40 27.43
N PHE A 356 22.01 7.40 27.93
CA PHE A 356 22.27 5.99 27.63
C PHE A 356 21.90 5.67 26.18
N GLY A 357 22.54 4.67 25.59
CA GLY A 357 22.20 4.18 24.26
C GLY A 357 21.42 2.88 24.34
N PHE A 358 20.16 2.88 23.92
CA PHE A 358 19.29 1.69 23.86
C PHE A 358 18.72 1.50 22.46
N SER A 359 18.17 0.31 22.19
CA SER A 359 17.52 0.02 20.91
C SER A 359 16.18 0.76 20.80
N VAL A 360 15.71 0.89 19.55
CA VAL A 360 14.41 1.48 19.23
C VAL A 360 13.55 0.44 18.52
N ARG A 361 12.29 0.37 18.91
CA ARG A 361 11.23 -0.38 18.25
C ARG A 361 10.14 0.62 17.91
N CYS A 362 9.92 0.86 16.61
CA CYS A 362 8.91 1.82 16.21
C CYS A 362 7.53 1.16 16.19
N LEU A 363 6.52 1.97 16.48
CA LEU A 363 5.11 1.62 16.43
C LEU A 363 4.40 2.49 15.41
N ARG A 364 3.30 1.98 14.87
CA ARG A 364 2.36 2.72 14.04
C ARG A 364 0.94 2.43 14.49
N ASP A 365 0.17 3.50 14.69
CA ASP A 365 -1.26 3.46 15.00
C ASP A 365 -2.13 3.14 13.78
#